data_AF-A0AA92EU52-F1
#
_entry.id   AF-A0AA92EU52-F1
#
_cell.length_a   1.000
_cell.length_b   1.000
_cell.length_c   1.000
_cell.angle_alpha   90.00
_cell.angle_beta   90.00
_cell.angle_gamma   90.00
#
_symmetry.space_group_name_H-M   'P 1'
#
loop_
_entity.id
_entity.type
_entity.pdbx_description
1 polymer ?
#
loop_
_entity_poly.entity_id
_entity_poly.type
_entity_poly.pdbx_seq_one_letter_code
_entity_poly.pdbx_strand_id
1 'polypeptide(L)'
;MHTTSLQEFQSYSHQLMSLTAEQAAAEARHWIAVDDTDNLEQLVNQLQVKPFIAAAQIQNRYGQSITSSLQQAESDQVEQALILVEEVIDGGRVIGYLTLTVDESLLLDAPVKTHEYLAFYGQFLLGFAILAGIFMAITFNRWRYRRSPLSETTE
;
A
#
# COMPACT_ATOMS: atom_id res chain seq x y z
N MET A 1 -0.93 -19.99 -12.73
CA MET A 1 0.05 -19.89 -11.63
C MET A 1 0.13 -18.43 -11.13
N HIS A 2 -0.99 -17.83 -10.72
CA HIS A 2 -1.06 -16.40 -10.32
C HIS A 2 -1.72 -16.18 -8.94
N THR A 3 -2.20 -17.24 -8.27
CA THR A 3 -2.88 -17.15 -6.97
C THR A 3 -1.90 -17.15 -5.80
N THR A 4 -0.68 -17.67 -5.98
CA THR A 4 0.32 -17.82 -4.92
C THR A 4 0.85 -16.47 -4.44
N SER A 5 1.08 -15.51 -5.34
CA SER A 5 1.66 -14.20 -4.98
C SER A 5 0.70 -13.32 -4.16
N LEU A 6 -0.61 -13.41 -4.41
CA LEU A 6 -1.61 -12.63 -3.66
C LEU A 6 -1.76 -13.18 -2.25
N GLN A 7 -1.83 -14.52 -2.12
CA GLN A 7 -1.95 -15.18 -0.82
C GLN A 7 -0.68 -15.01 0.05
N GLU A 8 0.51 -15.05 -0.56
CA GLU A 8 1.78 -14.74 0.13
C GLU A 8 1.84 -13.29 0.58
N PHE A 9 1.39 -12.35 -0.25
CA PHE A 9 1.36 -10.92 0.08
C PHE A 9 0.37 -10.62 1.22
N GLN A 10 -0.82 -11.22 1.21
CA GLN A 10 -1.78 -11.11 2.31
C GLN A 10 -1.17 -11.62 3.61
N SER A 11 -0.59 -12.83 3.58
CA SER A 11 0.04 -13.44 4.76
C SER A 11 1.17 -12.58 5.33
N TYR A 12 2.00 -12.01 4.45
CA TYR A 12 3.07 -11.09 4.85
C TYR A 12 2.53 -9.78 5.45
N SER A 13 1.45 -9.24 4.87
CA SER A 13 0.79 -8.03 5.36
C SER A 13 0.23 -8.25 6.76
N HIS A 14 -0.48 -9.36 7.00
CA HIS A 14 -0.95 -9.72 8.34
C HIS A 14 0.20 -9.87 9.34
N GLN A 15 1.32 -10.46 8.95
CA GLN A 15 2.48 -10.61 9.83
C GLN A 15 3.09 -9.26 10.21
N LEU A 16 3.24 -8.34 9.25
CA LEU A 16 3.70 -6.98 9.52
C LEU A 16 2.75 -6.22 10.45
N MET A 17 1.45 -6.42 10.29
CA MET A 17 0.44 -5.78 11.14
C MET A 17 0.47 -6.31 12.57
N SER A 18 0.59 -7.64 12.74
CA SER A 18 0.76 -8.25 14.06
C SER A 18 2.02 -7.74 14.76
N LEU A 19 3.15 -7.67 14.05
CA LEU A 19 4.38 -7.07 14.61
C LEU A 19 4.22 -5.60 14.96
N THR A 20 3.48 -4.83 14.15
CA THR A 20 3.19 -3.43 14.43
C THR A 20 2.33 -3.28 15.69
N ALA A 21 1.32 -4.14 15.85
CA ALA A 21 0.48 -4.18 17.03
C ALA A 21 1.30 -4.53 18.29
N GLU A 22 2.16 -5.54 18.21
CA GLU A 22 3.05 -5.96 19.31
C GLU A 22 4.01 -4.83 19.72
N GLN A 23 4.65 -4.16 18.75
CA GLN A 23 5.53 -3.03 19.02
C GLN A 23 4.79 -1.86 19.67
N ALA A 24 3.62 -1.52 19.15
CA ALA A 24 2.79 -0.45 19.69
C ALA A 24 2.27 -0.81 21.10
N ALA A 25 1.93 -2.06 21.37
CA ALA A 25 1.55 -2.52 22.70
C ALA A 25 2.72 -2.44 23.68
N ALA A 26 3.93 -2.78 23.25
CA ALA A 26 5.14 -2.65 24.08
C ALA A 26 5.47 -1.18 24.42
N GLU A 27 5.22 -0.25 23.50
CA GLU A 27 5.35 1.18 23.73
C GLU A 27 4.23 1.72 24.63
N ALA A 28 2.98 1.35 24.36
CA ALA A 28 1.83 1.69 25.19
C ALA A 28 2.02 1.23 26.63
N ARG A 29 2.65 0.07 26.87
CA ARG A 29 2.99 -0.42 28.21
C ARG A 29 3.75 0.61 29.02
N HIS A 30 4.76 1.25 28.41
CA HIS A 30 5.59 2.23 29.12
C HIS A 30 4.74 3.42 29.57
N TRP A 31 3.90 3.94 28.67
CA TRP A 31 3.08 5.13 28.92
C TRP A 31 1.88 4.86 29.83
N ILE A 32 1.26 3.68 29.76
CA ILE A 32 0.21 3.27 30.70
C ILE A 32 0.79 3.15 32.13
N ALA A 33 2.02 2.65 32.27
CA ALA A 33 2.64 2.50 33.59
C ALA A 33 2.92 3.83 34.29
N VAL A 34 3.12 4.92 33.53
CA VAL A 34 3.36 6.27 34.05
C VAL A 34 2.13 7.20 33.95
N ASP A 35 0.99 6.67 33.51
CA ASP A 35 -0.27 7.41 33.29
C ASP A 35 -0.11 8.62 32.35
N ASP A 36 0.76 8.48 31.33
CA ASP A 36 1.08 9.53 30.38
C ASP A 36 0.14 9.46 29.16
N THR A 37 -1.01 10.13 29.29
CA THR A 37 -2.04 10.16 28.26
C THR A 37 -1.61 10.88 27.00
N ASP A 38 -0.70 11.86 27.10
CA ASP A 38 -0.25 12.67 25.97
C ASP A 38 0.60 11.82 25.01
N ASN A 39 1.52 11.02 25.56
CA ASN A 39 2.31 10.09 24.76
C ASN A 39 1.48 8.92 24.20
N LEU A 40 0.45 8.48 24.92
CA LEU A 40 -0.52 7.51 24.40
C LEU A 40 -1.29 8.09 23.21
N GLU A 41 -1.75 9.33 23.29
CA GLU A 41 -2.43 10.00 22.17
C GLU A 41 -1.49 10.15 20.96
N GLN A 42 -0.23 10.54 21.19
CA GLN A 42 0.76 10.60 20.12
C GLN A 42 1.00 9.24 19.47
N LEU A 43 1.12 8.17 20.24
CA LEU A 43 1.29 6.80 19.74
C LEU A 43 0.11 6.42 18.82
N VAL A 44 -1.11 6.63 19.28
CA VAL A 44 -2.32 6.26 18.54
C VAL A 44 -2.46 7.11 17.27
N ASN A 45 -2.12 8.41 17.32
CA ASN A 45 -2.05 9.28 16.14
C ASN A 45 -0.96 8.87 15.15
N GLN A 46 0.21 8.42 15.62
CA GLN A 46 1.27 7.90 14.74
C GLN A 46 0.85 6.61 14.04
N LEU A 47 0.11 5.74 14.72
CA LEU A 47 -0.43 4.52 14.12
C LEU A 47 -1.45 4.84 13.02
N GLN A 48 -2.28 5.85 13.21
CA GLN A 48 -3.22 6.32 12.21
C GLN A 48 -2.56 6.88 10.93
N VAL A 49 -1.37 7.49 11.03
CA VAL A 49 -0.65 7.99 9.85
C VAL A 49 -0.14 6.84 8.97
N LYS A 50 -0.05 5.61 9.51
CA LYS A 50 0.37 4.46 8.71
C LYS A 50 -0.70 4.11 7.68
N PRO A 51 -0.29 3.75 6.45
CA PRO A 51 -1.25 3.28 5.45
C PRO A 51 -2.02 2.07 6.02
N PHE A 52 -3.28 1.93 5.62
CA PHE A 52 -4.18 0.82 5.96
C PHE A 52 -4.80 0.85 7.38
N ILE A 53 -4.24 1.60 8.34
CA ILE A 53 -4.83 1.73 9.68
C ILE A 53 -5.97 2.76 9.63
N ALA A 54 -7.20 2.30 9.80
CA ALA A 54 -8.40 3.15 9.81
C ALA A 54 -8.62 3.79 11.19
N ALA A 55 -8.40 3.03 12.26
CA ALA A 55 -8.50 3.52 13.62
C ALA A 55 -7.53 2.77 14.55
N ALA A 56 -7.12 3.46 15.62
CA ALA A 56 -6.37 2.87 16.70
C ALA A 56 -6.97 3.33 18.03
N GLN A 57 -7.00 2.44 19.02
CA GLN A 57 -7.55 2.72 20.34
C GLN A 57 -6.73 1.99 21.41
N ILE A 58 -6.49 2.65 22.53
CA ILE A 58 -5.91 2.05 23.72
C ILE A 58 -6.96 2.04 24.83
N GLN A 59 -7.14 0.87 25.43
CA GLN A 59 -8.08 0.62 26.51
C GLN A 59 -7.32 0.17 27.76
N ASN A 60 -7.86 0.50 28.93
CA ASN A 60 -7.34 -0.03 30.20
C ASN A 60 -7.77 -1.49 30.41
N ARG A 61 -7.25 -2.13 31.47
CA ARG A 61 -7.62 -3.51 31.86
C ARG A 61 -9.11 -3.78 32.06
N TYR A 62 -9.93 -2.74 32.17
CA TYR A 62 -11.38 -2.84 32.33
C TYR A 62 -12.14 -2.62 31.01
N GLY A 63 -11.43 -2.45 29.88
CA GLY A 63 -12.02 -2.15 28.58
C GLY A 63 -12.47 -0.71 28.43
N GLN A 64 -12.06 0.20 29.32
CA GLN A 64 -12.38 1.63 29.18
C GLN A 64 -11.35 2.29 28.27
N SER A 65 -11.83 3.07 27.30
CA SER A 65 -10.98 3.83 26.39
C SER A 65 -10.13 4.84 27.17
N ILE A 66 -8.81 4.76 27.03
CA ILE A 66 -7.87 5.76 27.51
C ILE A 66 -7.70 6.83 26.41
N THR A 67 -7.44 6.38 25.17
CA THR A 67 -7.27 7.26 24.01
C THR A 67 -7.68 6.54 22.72
N SER A 68 -8.03 7.31 21.69
CA SER A 68 -8.44 6.81 20.38
C SER A 68 -8.12 7.82 19.28
N SER A 69 -7.53 7.37 18.18
CA SER A 69 -7.42 8.16 16.96
C SER A 69 -8.63 7.82 16.08
N LEU A 70 -9.71 8.58 16.22
CA LEU A 70 -10.82 8.54 15.28
C LEU A 70 -10.52 9.59 14.19
N GLN A 71 -9.88 9.18 13.10
CA GLN A 71 -10.24 9.81 11.83
C GLN A 71 -11.64 9.28 11.61
N GLN A 72 -12.55 10.19 11.36
CA GLN A 72 -13.84 9.90 10.80
C GLN A 72 -13.62 9.27 9.41
N ALA A 73 -13.17 8.02 9.36
CA ALA A 73 -13.55 7.14 8.27
C ALA A 73 -15.06 7.15 8.37
N GLU A 74 -15.72 7.80 7.41
CA GLU A 74 -17.16 7.71 7.25
C GLU A 74 -17.49 6.22 7.42
N SER A 75 -18.21 5.91 8.50
CA SER A 75 -18.42 4.55 8.99
C SER A 75 -19.09 3.62 7.97
N ASP A 76 -19.46 4.16 6.81
CA ASP A 76 -20.06 3.51 5.67
C ASP A 76 -19.04 3.11 4.58
N GLN A 77 -17.75 3.50 4.68
CA GLN A 77 -16.73 3.21 3.68
C GLN A 77 -15.78 2.04 4.02
N VAL A 78 -15.74 1.59 5.27
CA VAL A 78 -14.90 0.43 5.65
C VAL A 78 -15.68 -0.85 5.36
N GLU A 79 -15.70 -1.28 4.10
CA GLU A 79 -16.43 -2.49 3.66
C GLU A 79 -15.85 -3.78 4.26
N GLN A 80 -14.55 -3.81 4.57
CA GLN A 80 -13.84 -4.98 5.13
C GLN A 80 -12.83 -4.52 6.20
N ALA A 81 -13.25 -4.58 7.46
CA ALA A 81 -12.41 -4.20 8.60
C ALA A 81 -11.75 -5.43 9.25
N LEU A 82 -10.42 -5.46 9.26
CA LEU A 82 -9.66 -6.38 10.11
C LEU A 82 -9.39 -5.70 11.46
N ILE A 83 -9.87 -6.32 12.54
CA ILE A 83 -9.64 -5.85 13.91
C ILE A 83 -8.52 -6.69 14.53
N LEU A 84 -7.41 -6.04 14.87
CA LEU A 84 -6.34 -6.65 15.65
C LEU A 84 -6.43 -6.15 17.09
N VAL A 85 -6.37 -7.07 18.04
CA VAL A 85 -6.36 -6.76 19.48
C VAL A 85 -5.09 -7.34 20.07
N GLU A 86 -4.26 -6.48 20.64
CA GLU A 86 -3.01 -6.86 21.29
C GLU A 86 -3.07 -6.55 22.79
N GLU A 87 -2.62 -7.48 23.61
CA GLU A 87 -2.60 -7.32 25.06
C GLU A 87 -1.39 -6.48 25.48
N VAL A 88 -1.63 -5.46 26.31
CA VAL A 88 -0.55 -4.70 26.92
C VAL A 88 -0.18 -5.37 28.25
N ILE A 89 0.96 -6.05 28.29
CA ILE A 89 1.39 -6.87 29.44
C ILE A 89 2.56 -6.20 30.17
N ASP A 90 2.42 -5.97 31.47
CA ASP A 90 3.50 -5.56 32.36
C ASP A 90 3.71 -6.57 33.50
N GLY A 91 4.95 -7.04 33.66
CA GLY A 91 5.30 -8.02 34.70
C GLY A 91 4.45 -9.30 34.70
N GLY A 92 3.94 -9.73 33.54
CA GLY A 92 3.04 -10.90 33.42
C GLY A 92 1.57 -10.63 33.75
N ARG A 93 1.17 -9.37 33.87
CA ARG A 93 -0.23 -8.95 34.05
C ARG A 93 -0.68 -8.07 32.90
N VAL A 94 -1.90 -8.31 32.41
CA VAL A 94 -2.53 -7.44 31.42
C VAL A 94 -2.94 -6.14 32.12
N ILE A 95 -2.40 -5.02 31.63
CA ILE A 95 -2.69 -3.66 32.13
C ILE A 95 -3.59 -2.88 31.18
N GLY A 96 -3.72 -3.33 29.92
CA GLY A 96 -4.58 -2.73 28.91
C GLY A 96 -4.63 -3.53 27.62
N TYR A 97 -5.31 -2.98 26.64
CA TYR A 97 -5.47 -3.55 25.31
C TYR A 97 -5.25 -2.46 24.26
N LEU A 98 -4.53 -2.80 23.19
CA LEU A 98 -4.42 -2.01 21.98
C LEU A 98 -5.32 -2.63 20.92
N THR A 99 -6.25 -1.84 20.40
CA THR A 99 -7.13 -2.24 19.30
C THR A 99 -6.76 -1.45 18.06
N LEU A 100 -6.49 -2.15 16.96
CA LEU A 100 -6.24 -1.57 15.64
C LEU A 100 -7.33 -2.04 14.69
N THR A 101 -7.98 -1.09 14.04
CA THR A 101 -8.93 -1.33 12.96
C THR A 101 -8.25 -1.01 11.65
N VAL A 102 -8.20 -1.97 10.74
CA VAL A 102 -7.51 -1.84 9.47
C VAL A 102 -8.51 -2.06 8.35
N ASP A 103 -8.41 -1.20 7.34
CA ASP A 103 -9.13 -1.34 6.10
C ASP A 103 -8.43 -2.35 5.17
N GLU A 104 -9.01 -3.54 5.06
CA GLU A 104 -8.48 -4.63 4.24
C GLU A 104 -8.59 -4.31 2.74
N SER A 105 -9.53 -3.47 2.34
CA SER A 105 -9.67 -3.07 0.92
C SER A 105 -8.43 -2.30 0.45
N LEU A 106 -7.89 -1.42 1.31
CA LEU A 106 -6.67 -0.66 1.01
C LEU A 106 -5.43 -1.54 0.96
N LEU A 107 -5.36 -2.61 1.76
CA LEU A 107 -4.26 -3.59 1.70
C LEU A 107 -4.18 -4.26 0.32
N LEU A 108 -5.32 -4.49 -0.32
CA LEU A 108 -5.42 -5.21 -1.59
C LEU A 108 -5.27 -4.30 -2.83
N ASP A 109 -5.40 -2.99 -2.67
CA ASP A 109 -5.39 -2.00 -3.77
C ASP A 109 -3.97 -1.55 -4.19
N ALA A 110 -2.99 -1.60 -3.27
CA ALA A 110 -1.61 -1.24 -3.54
C ALA A 110 -0.95 -2.03 -4.71
N PRO A 111 -1.17 -3.35 -4.88
CA PRO A 111 -0.63 -4.10 -6.02
C PRO A 111 -1.36 -3.85 -7.36
N VAL A 112 -2.62 -3.38 -7.35
CA VAL A 112 -3.39 -3.11 -8.59
C VAL A 112 -2.81 -1.90 -9.33
N LYS A 113 -2.49 -0.82 -8.61
CA LYS A 113 -1.89 0.38 -9.21
C LYS A 113 -0.54 0.12 -9.85
N THR A 114 0.24 -0.80 -9.30
CA THR A 114 1.55 -1.16 -9.86
C THR A 114 1.41 -1.93 -11.19
N HIS A 115 0.35 -2.72 -11.36
CA HIS A 115 0.07 -3.42 -12.60
C HIS A 115 -0.47 -2.49 -13.70
N GLU A 116 -1.34 -1.54 -13.36
CA GLU A 116 -1.77 -0.50 -14.32
C GLU A 116 -0.58 0.35 -14.79
N TYR A 117 0.33 0.71 -13.88
CA TYR A 117 1.54 1.45 -14.24
C TYR A 117 2.39 0.69 -15.28
N LEU A 118 2.58 -0.62 -15.13
CA LEU A 118 3.40 -1.40 -16.05
C LEU A 118 2.71 -1.63 -17.41
N ALA A 119 1.39 -1.83 -17.40
CA ALA A 119 0.60 -1.97 -18.63
C ALA A 119 0.54 -0.65 -19.42
N PHE A 120 0.40 0.48 -18.74
CA PHE A 120 0.37 1.80 -19.36
C PHE A 120 1.67 2.09 -20.10
N TYR A 121 2.84 1.97 -19.46
CA TYR A 121 4.13 2.20 -20.12
C TYR A 121 4.44 1.19 -21.24
N GLY A 122 3.99 -0.06 -21.11
CA GLY A 122 4.11 -1.06 -22.18
C GLY A 122 3.40 -0.65 -23.47
N GLN A 123 2.20 -0.05 -23.37
CA GLN A 123 1.46 0.45 -24.52
C GLN A 123 2.15 1.65 -25.19
N PHE A 124 2.75 2.56 -24.42
CA PHE A 124 3.53 3.67 -24.99
C PHE A 124 4.76 3.18 -25.74
N LEU A 125 5.52 2.23 -25.17
CA LEU A 125 6.69 1.65 -25.83
C LEU A 125 6.31 0.94 -27.14
N LEU A 126 5.18 0.22 -27.15
CA LEU A 126 4.68 -0.42 -28.36
C LEU A 126 4.27 0.62 -29.42
N GLY A 127 3.59 1.69 -29.02
CA GLY A 127 3.24 2.81 -29.89
C GLY A 127 4.48 3.48 -30.49
N PHE A 128 5.50 3.75 -29.67
CA PHE A 128 6.78 4.30 -30.13
C PHE A 128 7.51 3.35 -31.09
N ALA A 129 7.49 2.05 -30.84
CA ALA A 129 8.12 1.06 -31.72
C ALA A 129 7.45 1.01 -33.11
N ILE A 130 6.11 1.09 -33.16
CA ILE A 130 5.35 1.13 -34.42
C ILE A 130 5.67 2.42 -35.19
N LEU A 131 5.65 3.58 -34.53
CA LEU A 131 6.00 4.86 -35.15
C LEU A 131 7.44 4.87 -35.67
N ALA A 132 8.39 4.37 -34.89
CA ALA A 132 9.78 4.25 -35.30
C ALA A 132 9.94 3.32 -36.52
N GLY A 133 9.23 2.20 -36.56
CA GLY A 133 9.22 1.27 -37.69
C GLY A 133 8.68 1.92 -38.97
N ILE A 134 7.56 2.64 -38.88
CA ILE A 134 6.99 3.40 -40.00
C ILE A 134 7.98 4.46 -40.50
N PHE A 135 8.60 5.20 -39.59
CA PHE A 135 9.55 6.26 -39.94
C PHE A 135 10.81 5.69 -40.62
N MET A 136 11.33 4.56 -40.13
CA MET A 136 12.43 3.84 -40.76
C MET A 136 12.04 3.37 -42.18
N ALA A 137 10.86 2.76 -42.33
CA ALA A 137 10.39 2.26 -43.62
C ALA A 137 10.22 3.38 -44.65
N ILE A 138 9.62 4.51 -44.27
CA ILE A 138 9.45 5.69 -45.14
C ILE A 138 10.80 6.28 -45.52
N THR A 139 11.71 6.44 -44.55
CA THR A 139 13.05 7.01 -44.78
C THR A 139 13.85 6.13 -45.73
N PHE A 140 13.82 4.81 -45.54
CA PHE A 140 14.49 3.86 -46.41
C PHE A 140 13.90 3.85 -47.83
N ASN A 141 12.57 3.87 -47.95
CA ASN A 141 11.89 3.92 -49.24
C ASN A 141 12.25 5.21 -50.00
N ARG A 142 12.20 6.36 -49.34
CA ARG A 142 12.57 7.65 -49.92
C ARG A 142 14.04 7.73 -50.32
N TRP A 143 14.94 7.13 -49.54
CA TRP A 143 16.38 7.08 -49.88
C TRP A 143 16.67 6.16 -51.06
N ARG A 144 15.96 5.03 -51.17
CA ARG A 144 16.04 4.13 -52.34
C ARG A 144 15.59 4.82 -53.63
N TYR A 145 14.44 5.50 -53.61
CA TYR A 145 13.95 6.22 -54.79
C TYR A 145 14.88 7.35 -55.24
N ARG A 146 15.56 8.02 -54.30
CA ARG A 146 16.56 9.06 -54.63
C ARG A 146 17.85 8.52 -55.26
N ARG A 147 18.14 7.23 -55.10
CA ARG A 147 19.31 6.55 -55.69
C ARG A 147 19.03 5.90 -57.05
N SER A 148 17.83 6.05 -57.60
CA SER A 148 17.56 5.75 -59.01
C SER A 148 17.49 7.05 -59.83
N PRO A 149 18.62 7.66 -60.21
CA PRO A 149 18.64 8.55 -61.35
C PRO A 149 18.52 7.70 -62.63
N LEU A 150 17.45 7.97 -63.38
CA LEU A 150 17.31 7.86 -64.83
C LEU A 150 18.27 6.89 -65.55
N SER A 151 17.73 5.74 -65.98
CA SER A 151 18.23 5.12 -67.21
C SER A 151 17.83 6.01 -68.39
N GLU A 152 18.73 6.93 -68.76
CA GLU A 152 18.82 7.42 -70.13
C GLU A 152 19.11 6.21 -71.03
N THR A 153 18.14 5.82 -71.85
CA THR A 153 18.40 5.10 -73.10
C THR A 153 17.88 5.97 -74.22
N THR A 154 18.83 6.68 -74.82
CA THR A 154 18.76 7.28 -76.15
C THR A 154 18.55 6.16 -77.16
N GLU A 155 17.51 6.25 -77.98
CA GLU A 155 17.48 5.86 -79.41
C GLU A 155 16.29 6.54 -80.10
#